data_AF-A0AAI8MAK5-F1
#
_entry.id   AF-A0AAI8MAK5-F1
#
_cell.length_a   1.000
_cell.length_b   1.000
_cell.length_c   1.000
_cell.angle_alpha   90.00
_cell.angle_beta   90.00
_cell.angle_gamma   90.00
#
_symmetry.space_group_name_H-M   'P 1'
#
loop_
_entity.id
_entity.type
_entity.pdbx_description
1 polymer ?
#
loop_
_entity_poly.entity_id
_entity_poly.type
_entity_poly.pdbx_seq_one_letter_code
_entity_poly.pdbx_strand_id
1 'polypeptide(L)'
;MPLGADYQDAVSFFQRAFTVVLALALSEAFKQAIADKAGQPEDRIIYWERLPTLLSFLLLIFPFFHGMNRHIFRAYLDVKVIPDFYSGFLMLDGIVFMLESAIFFVMSRALSPGQWRNFYWCILALMAIDTIWASLAYLRGAPVVPWIVLNVGLACVSAAVLACFRKPKSLIPPTISAATILITTTLSYIWMWEFYFGKQS
;
A
#
# COMPACT_ATOMS: atom_id res chain seq x y z
N MET A 1 15.54 -7.17 -33.40
CA MET A 1 15.72 -6.70 -32.02
C MET A 1 15.40 -7.85 -31.09
N PRO A 2 16.23 -8.19 -30.10
CA PRO A 2 15.81 -9.20 -29.14
C PRO A 2 14.68 -8.57 -28.34
N LEU A 3 13.44 -9.06 -28.53
CA LEU A 3 12.25 -8.59 -27.79
C LEU A 3 12.56 -8.48 -26.28
N GLY A 4 13.45 -9.34 -25.78
CA GLY A 4 14.25 -9.29 -24.54
C GLY A 4 14.40 -7.95 -23.83
N ALA A 5 15.10 -7.00 -24.43
CA ALA A 5 15.61 -5.82 -23.72
C ALA A 5 14.51 -4.77 -23.49
N ASP A 6 13.72 -4.48 -24.52
CA ASP A 6 12.72 -3.40 -24.50
C ASP A 6 11.59 -3.67 -23.48
N TYR A 7 11.20 -4.95 -23.28
CA TYR A 7 10.17 -5.28 -22.29
C TYR A 7 10.69 -5.18 -20.85
N GLN A 8 11.94 -5.59 -20.61
CA GLN A 8 12.55 -5.50 -19.26
C GLN A 8 12.68 -4.05 -18.84
N ASP A 9 12.99 -3.16 -19.79
CA ASP A 9 13.04 -1.72 -19.57
C ASP A 9 11.65 -1.17 -19.22
N ALA A 10 10.60 -1.59 -19.93
CA ALA A 10 9.22 -1.17 -19.62
C ALA A 10 8.76 -1.65 -18.23
N VAL A 11 9.04 -2.91 -17.87
CA VAL A 11 8.73 -3.44 -16.53
C VAL A 11 9.50 -2.68 -15.45
N SER A 12 10.79 -2.47 -15.67
CA SER A 12 11.67 -1.73 -14.75
C SER A 12 11.22 -0.28 -14.59
N PHE A 13 10.72 0.35 -15.65
CA PHE A 13 10.17 1.69 -15.61
C PHE A 13 9.01 1.78 -14.61
N PHE A 14 8.00 0.92 -14.73
CA PHE A 14 6.85 0.94 -13.81
C PHE A 14 7.27 0.62 -12.37
N GLN A 15 8.14 -0.38 -12.17
CA GLN A 15 8.69 -0.69 -10.85
C GLN A 15 9.36 0.51 -10.19
N ARG A 16 10.23 1.20 -10.94
CA ARG A 16 10.90 2.40 -10.45
C ARG A 16 9.92 3.53 -10.19
N ALA A 17 8.96 3.75 -11.08
CA ALA A 17 8.00 4.84 -10.98
C ALA A 17 7.18 4.75 -9.68
N PHE A 18 6.55 3.61 -9.39
CA PHE A 18 5.76 3.50 -8.16
C PHE A 18 6.65 3.49 -6.91
N THR A 19 7.86 2.92 -6.99
CA THR A 19 8.84 2.94 -5.89
C THR A 19 9.23 4.36 -5.51
N VAL A 20 9.45 5.24 -6.49
CA VAL A 20 9.74 6.66 -6.24
C VAL A 20 8.57 7.33 -5.53
N VAL A 21 7.34 7.09 -5.96
CA VAL A 21 6.15 7.68 -5.32
C VAL A 21 5.98 7.17 -3.88
N LEU A 22 6.21 5.88 -3.62
CA LEU A 22 6.18 5.33 -2.25
C LEU A 22 7.31 5.89 -1.37
N ALA A 23 8.50 6.10 -1.92
CA ALA A 23 9.61 6.74 -1.20
C ALA A 23 9.27 8.19 -0.82
N LEU A 24 8.59 8.93 -1.71
CA LEU A 24 8.07 10.26 -1.41
C LEU A 24 6.98 10.19 -0.33
N ALA A 25 6.08 9.20 -0.39
CA ALA A 25 5.04 9.00 0.62
C ALA A 25 5.63 8.71 2.01
N LEU A 26 6.66 7.87 2.08
CA LEU A 26 7.42 7.57 3.30
C LEU A 26 8.11 8.83 3.84
N SER A 27 8.80 9.55 2.97
CA SER A 27 9.50 10.79 3.35
C SER A 27 8.52 11.82 3.92
N GLU A 28 7.36 11.99 3.27
CA GLU A 28 6.30 12.87 3.75
C GLU A 28 5.72 12.38 5.08
N ALA A 29 5.51 11.07 5.26
CA ALA A 29 5.01 10.51 6.51
C ALA A 29 5.95 10.83 7.69
N PHE A 30 7.26 10.69 7.50
CA PHE A 30 8.25 11.04 8.53
C PHE A 30 8.31 12.56 8.78
N LYS A 31 8.24 13.39 7.72
CA LYS A 31 8.14 14.85 7.86
C LYS A 31 6.88 15.29 8.60
N GLN A 32 5.78 14.55 8.46
CA GLN A 32 4.58 14.83 9.25
C GLN A 32 4.73 14.39 10.71
N ALA A 33 5.52 13.36 11.01
CA ALA A 33 5.74 12.92 12.38
C ALA A 33 6.75 13.80 13.14
N ILE A 34 7.64 14.49 12.44
CA ILE A 34 8.73 15.29 13.00
C ILE A 34 8.50 16.77 12.63
N ALA A 35 8.50 17.68 13.60
CA ALA A 35 8.47 19.11 13.29
C ALA A 35 9.76 19.54 12.60
N ASP A 36 9.69 19.83 11.30
CA ASP A 36 10.81 20.38 10.51
C ASP A 36 10.65 21.90 10.29
N LYS A 37 9.98 22.60 11.21
CA LYS A 37 9.94 24.07 11.23
C LYS A 37 11.05 24.58 12.14
N ALA A 38 12.30 24.36 11.75
CA ALA A 38 13.44 24.82 12.52
C ALA A 38 13.82 26.26 12.10
N GLY A 39 13.27 27.24 12.81
CA GLY A 39 13.96 28.52 13.02
C GLY A 39 15.00 28.39 14.13
N GLN A 40 14.73 27.54 15.13
CA GLN A 40 15.63 27.21 16.23
C GLN A 40 15.68 25.69 16.51
N PRO A 41 16.78 25.15 17.09
CA PRO A 41 16.91 23.73 17.41
C PRO A 41 15.84 23.21 18.40
N GLU A 42 15.28 24.11 19.21
CA GLU A 42 14.25 23.84 20.22
C GLU A 42 12.87 23.56 19.59
N ASP A 43 12.66 23.92 18.33
CA ASP A 43 11.41 23.69 17.59
C ASP A 43 11.30 22.26 17.03
N ARG A 44 12.36 21.44 17.14
CA ARG A 44 12.40 20.05 16.66
C ARG A 44 11.66 19.13 17.63
N ILE A 45 10.33 19.18 17.57
CA ILE A 45 9.44 18.38 18.42
C ILE A 45 8.97 17.14 17.64
N ILE A 46 9.10 15.96 18.26
CA ILE A 46 8.49 14.72 17.78
C ILE A 46 7.01 14.73 18.17
N TYR A 47 6.10 14.61 17.20
CA TYR A 47 4.67 14.54 17.45
C TYR A 47 4.24 13.12 17.80
N TRP A 48 4.46 12.70 19.05
CA TRP A 48 4.12 11.36 19.56
C TRP A 48 2.65 10.95 19.35
N GLU A 49 1.73 11.92 19.35
CA GLU A 49 0.32 11.71 19.04
C GLU A 49 0.04 11.19 17.61
N ARG A 50 1.00 11.36 16.69
CA ARG A 50 0.94 10.85 15.31
C ARG A 50 1.58 9.46 15.17
N LEU A 51 2.18 8.94 16.23
CA LEU A 51 2.87 7.66 16.19
C LEU A 51 1.92 6.50 15.80
N PRO A 52 0.68 6.39 16.31
CA PRO A 52 -0.21 5.31 15.91
C PRO A 52 -0.55 5.33 14.41
N THR A 53 -0.89 6.50 13.85
CA THR A 53 -1.17 6.64 12.41
C THR A 53 0.09 6.42 11.56
N LEU A 54 1.27 6.84 12.03
CA LEU A 54 2.53 6.55 11.35
C LEU A 54 2.81 5.04 11.31
N LEU A 55 2.63 4.34 12.43
CA LEU A 55 2.81 2.89 12.47
C LEU A 55 1.80 2.18 11.57
N SER A 56 0.53 2.59 11.59
CA SER A 56 -0.48 2.15 10.63
C SER A 56 -0.01 2.32 9.19
N PHE A 57 0.49 3.50 8.85
CA PHE A 57 0.96 3.82 7.50
C PHE A 57 2.14 2.92 7.09
N LEU A 58 3.16 2.80 7.95
CA LEU A 58 4.33 1.96 7.69
C LEU A 58 3.96 0.49 7.56
N LEU A 59 3.12 -0.04 8.45
CA LEU A 59 2.70 -1.43 8.37
C LEU A 59 1.87 -1.72 7.12
N LEU A 60 1.05 -0.77 6.67
CA LEU A 60 0.24 -0.91 5.46
C LEU A 60 1.08 -0.84 4.17
N ILE A 61 2.10 0.01 4.12
CA ILE A 61 2.89 0.20 2.89
C ILE A 61 3.72 -1.04 2.53
N PHE A 62 4.21 -1.78 3.53
CA PHE A 62 5.10 -2.92 3.34
C PHE A 62 4.49 -4.07 2.51
N PRO A 63 3.34 -4.66 2.90
CA PRO A 63 2.72 -5.73 2.14
C PRO A 63 2.41 -5.26 0.72
N PHE A 64 1.84 -4.05 0.54
CA PHE A 64 1.58 -3.47 -0.77
C PHE A 64 2.85 -3.40 -1.63
N PHE A 65 3.90 -2.76 -1.15
CA PHE A 65 5.17 -2.65 -1.88
C PHE A 65 5.74 -4.01 -2.26
N HIS A 66 5.78 -4.94 -1.30
CA HIS A 66 6.31 -6.28 -1.53
C HIS A 66 5.43 -7.05 -2.55
N GLY A 67 4.10 -6.94 -2.42
CA GLY A 67 3.15 -7.62 -3.28
C GLY A 67 3.16 -7.11 -4.71
N MET A 68 3.20 -5.79 -4.92
CA MET A 68 3.33 -5.16 -6.25
C MET A 68 4.59 -5.65 -6.97
N ASN A 69 5.73 -5.61 -6.27
CA ASN A 69 6.99 -6.09 -6.84
C ASN A 69 6.95 -7.59 -7.16
N ARG A 70 6.39 -8.38 -6.26
CA ARG A 70 6.31 -9.83 -6.42
C ARG A 70 5.36 -10.25 -7.54
N HIS A 71 4.23 -9.57 -7.67
CA HIS A 71 3.31 -9.75 -8.78
C HIS A 71 3.99 -9.44 -10.10
N ILE A 72 4.65 -8.28 -10.22
CA ILE A 72 5.34 -7.92 -11.46
C ILE A 72 6.42 -8.94 -11.82
N PHE A 73 7.20 -9.37 -10.83
CA PHE A 73 8.23 -10.39 -11.05
C PHE A 73 7.64 -11.67 -11.64
N ARG A 74 6.55 -12.19 -11.05
CA ARG A 74 5.91 -13.44 -11.50
C ARG A 74 5.19 -13.30 -12.83
N ALA A 75 4.49 -12.18 -13.03
CA ALA A 75 3.63 -11.98 -14.19
C ALA A 75 4.43 -11.58 -15.44
N TYR A 76 5.56 -10.89 -15.29
CA TYR A 76 6.25 -10.25 -16.41
C TYR A 76 7.74 -10.56 -16.56
N LEU A 77 8.40 -11.09 -15.52
CA LEU A 77 9.83 -11.41 -15.55
C LEU A 77 10.14 -12.91 -15.47
N ASP A 78 9.18 -13.75 -15.05
CA ASP A 78 9.34 -15.21 -15.06
C ASP A 78 9.12 -15.75 -16.49
N VAL A 79 10.21 -16.23 -17.11
CA VAL A 79 10.29 -16.70 -18.50
C VAL A 79 9.30 -17.86 -18.79
N LYS A 80 8.80 -18.53 -17.75
CA LYS A 80 7.85 -19.64 -17.88
C LYS A 80 6.39 -19.22 -18.07
N VAL A 81 6.05 -17.93 -17.88
CA VAL A 81 4.65 -17.46 -17.72
C VAL A 81 4.29 -16.28 -18.63
N ILE A 82 5.05 -16.00 -19.69
CA ILE A 82 4.79 -14.82 -20.55
C ILE A 82 3.48 -15.01 -21.34
N PRO A 83 2.40 -14.23 -21.08
CA PRO A 83 1.14 -14.35 -21.81
C PRO A 83 1.16 -13.59 -23.15
N ASP A 84 0.35 -14.01 -24.12
CA ASP A 84 0.24 -13.40 -25.45
C ASP A 84 -0.25 -11.93 -25.46
N PHE A 85 -0.88 -11.45 -24.38
CA PHE A 85 -1.41 -10.07 -24.21
C PHE A 85 -0.59 -9.23 -23.20
N TYR A 86 0.73 -9.39 -23.23
CA TYR A 86 1.70 -8.88 -22.24
C TYR A 86 1.64 -7.36 -21.95
N SER A 87 1.65 -6.51 -22.97
CA SER A 87 1.87 -5.06 -22.80
C SER A 87 0.67 -4.31 -22.20
N GLY A 88 -0.55 -4.68 -22.58
CA GLY A 88 -1.77 -4.05 -22.07
C GLY A 88 -1.98 -4.32 -20.58
N PHE A 89 -1.73 -5.54 -20.13
CA PHE A 89 -1.82 -5.90 -18.72
C PHE A 89 -0.72 -5.26 -17.88
N LEU A 90 0.51 -5.19 -18.41
CA LEU A 90 1.60 -4.47 -17.74
C LEU A 90 1.25 -2.99 -17.52
N MET A 91 0.68 -2.34 -18.54
CA MET A 91 0.26 -0.94 -18.43
C MET A 91 -0.87 -0.76 -17.41
N LEU A 92 -1.85 -1.67 -17.39
CA LEU A 92 -2.92 -1.65 -16.40
C LEU A 92 -2.39 -1.82 -14.97
N ASP A 93 -1.59 -2.85 -14.73
CA ASP A 93 -1.00 -3.11 -13.41
C ASP A 93 -0.12 -1.92 -12.98
N GLY A 94 0.70 -1.39 -13.89
CA GLY A 94 1.55 -0.23 -13.63
C GLY A 94 0.76 1.04 -13.27
N ILE A 95 -0.33 1.34 -13.97
CA ILE A 95 -1.20 2.48 -13.65
C ILE A 95 -1.87 2.30 -12.29
N VAL A 96 -2.39 1.10 -11.99
CA VAL A 96 -3.02 0.81 -10.69
C VAL A 96 -2.01 1.00 -9.55
N PHE A 97 -0.81 0.43 -9.66
CA PHE A 97 0.23 0.55 -8.64
C PHE A 97 0.72 1.99 -8.45
N MET A 98 0.75 2.79 -9.52
CA MET A 98 0.99 4.22 -9.44
C MET A 98 -0.13 4.95 -8.69
N LEU A 99 -1.40 4.61 -8.95
CA LEU A 99 -2.55 5.19 -8.24
C LEU A 99 -2.53 4.81 -6.75
N GLU A 100 -2.25 3.56 -6.42
CA GLU A 100 -2.10 3.09 -5.03
C GLU A 100 -0.98 3.85 -4.32
N SER A 101 0.16 4.02 -4.99
CA SER A 101 1.30 4.77 -4.45
C SER A 101 0.96 6.26 -4.25
N ALA A 102 0.19 6.85 -5.16
CA ALA A 102 -0.32 8.22 -5.00
C ALA A 102 -1.30 8.32 -3.82
N ILE A 103 -2.13 7.31 -3.58
CA ILE A 103 -3.01 7.25 -2.40
C ILE A 103 -2.19 7.15 -1.12
N PHE A 104 -1.11 6.36 -1.08
CA PHE A 104 -0.17 6.37 0.05
C PHE A 104 0.42 7.77 0.27
N PHE A 105 0.78 8.49 -0.79
CA PHE A 105 1.25 9.87 -0.65
C PHE A 105 0.19 10.83 -0.09
N VAL A 106 -1.09 10.69 -0.49
CA VAL A 106 -2.17 11.49 0.09
C VAL A 106 -2.42 11.08 1.55
N MET A 107 -2.36 9.79 1.85
CA MET A 107 -2.54 9.21 3.18
C MET A 107 -1.48 9.71 4.17
N SER A 108 -0.21 9.84 3.73
CA SER A 108 0.88 10.34 4.58
C SER A 108 0.67 11.77 5.05
N ARG A 109 -0.11 12.58 4.31
CA ARG A 109 -0.52 13.92 4.73
C ARG A 109 -1.61 13.94 5.80
N ALA A 110 -2.32 12.82 5.99
CA ALA A 110 -3.44 12.69 6.91
C ALA A 110 -3.06 12.08 8.28
N LEU A 111 -1.77 12.09 8.65
CA LEU A 111 -1.29 11.46 9.89
C LEU A 111 -1.69 12.19 11.18
N SER A 112 -2.09 13.46 11.12
CA SER A 112 -2.47 14.21 12.31
C SER A 112 -3.76 13.67 12.96
N PRO A 113 -3.89 13.70 14.31
CA PRO A 113 -5.11 13.24 14.99
C PRO A 113 -6.38 13.98 14.59
N GLY A 114 -6.28 15.19 14.03
CA GLY A 114 -7.43 15.94 13.52
C GLY A 114 -7.88 15.50 12.11
N GLN A 115 -7.06 14.72 11.41
CA GLN A 115 -7.31 14.26 10.04
C GLN A 115 -7.52 12.75 9.94
N TRP A 116 -7.75 12.07 11.07
CA TRP A 116 -7.94 10.62 11.13
C TRP A 116 -9.02 10.14 10.15
N ARG A 117 -10.09 10.90 9.93
CA ARG A 117 -11.13 10.54 8.96
C ARG A 117 -10.60 10.48 7.53
N ASN A 118 -9.75 11.43 7.15
CA ASN A 118 -9.11 11.44 5.83
C ASN A 118 -8.18 10.25 5.67
N PHE A 119 -7.45 9.88 6.73
CA PHE A 119 -6.62 8.68 6.75
C PHE A 119 -7.44 7.41 6.47
N TYR A 120 -8.57 7.24 7.17
CA TYR A 120 -9.48 6.12 6.93
C TYR A 120 -10.13 6.13 5.54
N TRP A 121 -10.46 7.30 4.99
CA TRP A 121 -10.92 7.40 3.60
C TRP A 121 -9.84 6.98 2.60
N CYS A 122 -8.58 7.31 2.87
CA CYS A 122 -7.47 6.83 2.04
C CYS A 122 -7.33 5.31 2.13
N ILE A 123 -7.50 4.71 3.33
CA ILE A 123 -7.51 3.24 3.48
C ILE A 123 -8.63 2.64 2.66
N LEU A 124 -9.86 3.17 2.75
CA LEU A 124 -10.99 2.68 1.97
C LEU A 124 -10.77 2.78 0.46
N ALA A 125 -10.26 3.92 -0.01
CA ALA A 125 -9.94 4.11 -1.42
C ALA A 125 -8.88 3.10 -1.89
N LEU A 126 -7.83 2.91 -1.09
CA LEU A 126 -6.78 1.93 -1.36
C LEU A 126 -7.33 0.52 -1.43
N MET A 127 -8.11 0.08 -0.41
CA MET A 127 -8.70 -1.26 -0.38
C MET A 127 -9.67 -1.49 -1.54
N ALA A 128 -10.42 -0.47 -1.95
CA ALA A 128 -11.36 -0.59 -3.07
C ALA A 128 -10.62 -0.80 -4.40
N ILE A 129 -9.61 0.03 -4.70
CA ILE A 129 -8.82 -0.08 -5.92
C ILE A 129 -8.08 -1.41 -5.96
N ASP A 130 -7.42 -1.77 -4.86
CA ASP A 130 -6.64 -3.00 -4.78
C ASP A 130 -7.52 -4.25 -4.82
N THR A 131 -8.74 -4.22 -4.24
CA THR A 131 -9.70 -5.33 -4.39
C THR A 131 -10.17 -5.50 -5.84
N ILE A 132 -10.42 -4.40 -6.57
CA ILE A 132 -10.79 -4.45 -7.99
C ILE A 132 -9.63 -5.05 -8.79
N TRP A 133 -8.42 -4.54 -8.57
CA TRP A 133 -7.21 -5.04 -9.23
C TRP A 133 -6.94 -6.51 -8.92
N ALA A 134 -6.98 -6.91 -7.65
CA ALA A 134 -6.76 -8.28 -7.21
C ALA A 134 -7.82 -9.23 -7.78
N SER A 135 -9.08 -8.79 -7.90
CA SER A 135 -10.13 -9.57 -8.58
C SER A 135 -9.80 -9.78 -10.06
N LEU A 136 -9.34 -8.74 -10.76
CA LEU A 136 -8.89 -8.86 -12.15
C LEU A 136 -7.64 -9.75 -12.27
N ALA A 137 -6.71 -9.68 -11.32
CA ALA A 137 -5.54 -10.57 -11.26
C ALA A 137 -5.95 -12.03 -11.01
N TYR A 138 -6.94 -12.26 -10.15
CA TYR A 138 -7.48 -13.60 -9.88
C TYR A 138 -8.12 -14.22 -11.12
N LEU A 139 -8.91 -13.44 -11.88
CA LEU A 139 -9.47 -13.90 -13.17
C LEU A 139 -8.39 -14.25 -14.20
N ARG A 140 -7.19 -13.68 -14.06
CA ARG A 140 -5.99 -14.00 -14.85
C ARG A 140 -5.17 -15.17 -14.29
N GLY A 141 -5.63 -15.83 -13.23
CA GLY A 141 -4.99 -17.00 -12.61
C GLY A 141 -4.03 -16.69 -11.46
N ALA A 142 -3.95 -15.43 -10.99
CA ALA A 142 -3.09 -15.09 -9.86
C ALA A 142 -3.69 -15.63 -8.52
N PRO A 143 -2.88 -16.25 -7.64
CA PRO A 143 -3.35 -16.79 -6.37
C PRO A 143 -3.50 -15.70 -5.29
N VAL A 144 -4.39 -14.74 -5.53
CA VAL A 144 -4.57 -13.52 -4.70
C VAL A 144 -5.86 -13.53 -3.86
N VAL A 145 -6.54 -14.68 -3.73
CA VAL A 145 -7.79 -14.78 -2.94
C VAL A 145 -7.61 -14.34 -1.48
N PRO A 146 -6.56 -14.77 -0.74
CA PRO A 146 -6.36 -14.30 0.63
C PRO A 146 -6.17 -12.77 0.71
N TRP A 147 -5.55 -12.18 -0.31
CA TRP A 147 -5.36 -10.73 -0.43
C TRP A 147 -6.70 -10.00 -0.50
N ILE A 148 -7.60 -10.46 -1.36
CA ILE A 148 -8.96 -9.92 -1.52
C ILE A 148 -9.73 -9.98 -0.19
N VAL A 149 -9.67 -11.12 0.51
CA VAL A 149 -10.37 -11.30 1.79
C VAL A 149 -9.85 -10.31 2.84
N LEU A 150 -8.53 -10.14 2.93
CA LEU A 150 -7.91 -9.20 3.86
C LEU A 150 -8.28 -7.75 3.55
N ASN A 151 -8.31 -7.36 2.28
CA ASN A 151 -8.71 -6.02 1.85
C ASN A 151 -10.16 -5.70 2.19
N VAL A 152 -11.07 -6.63 1.86
CA VAL A 152 -12.49 -6.49 2.18
C VAL A 152 -12.69 -6.41 3.69
N GLY A 153 -11.99 -7.24 4.47
CA GLY A 153 -12.02 -7.18 5.93
C GLY A 153 -11.55 -5.83 6.47
N LEU A 154 -10.40 -5.32 6.00
CA LEU A 154 -9.87 -4.02 6.40
C LEU A 154 -10.80 -2.88 5.98
N ALA A 155 -11.43 -2.96 4.80
CA ALA A 155 -12.42 -1.99 4.35
C ALA A 155 -13.67 -1.97 5.25
N CYS A 156 -14.20 -3.14 5.61
CA CYS A 156 -15.35 -3.26 6.52
C CYS A 156 -15.05 -2.66 7.89
N VAL A 157 -13.89 -2.97 8.48
CA VAL A 157 -13.47 -2.37 9.77
C VAL A 157 -13.31 -0.86 9.63
N SER A 158 -12.70 -0.39 8.55
CA SER A 158 -12.51 1.04 8.29
C SER A 158 -13.83 1.81 8.14
N ALA A 159 -14.79 1.24 7.41
CA ALA A 159 -16.13 1.80 7.26
C ALA A 159 -16.90 1.82 8.59
N ALA A 160 -16.80 0.75 9.38
CA ALA A 160 -17.41 0.68 10.72
C ALA A 160 -16.85 1.76 11.65
N VAL A 161 -15.53 1.99 11.66
CA VAL A 161 -14.93 3.06 12.46
C VAL A 161 -15.42 4.44 12.02
N LEU A 162 -15.49 4.71 10.71
CA LEU A 162 -16.02 5.98 10.19
C LEU A 162 -17.48 6.23 10.55
N ALA A 163 -18.29 5.17 10.65
CA ALA A 163 -19.70 5.23 11.02
C ALA A 163 -19.89 5.43 12.53
N CYS A 164 -19.16 4.69 13.36
CA CYS A 164 -19.28 4.71 14.83
C CYS A 164 -18.65 5.94 15.48
N PHE A 165 -17.56 6.48 14.90
CA PHE A 165 -16.84 7.63 15.45
C PHE A 165 -17.08 8.87 14.60
N ARG A 166 -17.55 9.96 15.22
CA ARG A 166 -17.81 11.24 14.55
C ARG A 166 -16.98 12.42 15.07
N LYS A 167 -16.35 12.27 16.24
CA LYS A 167 -15.60 13.36 16.87
C LYS A 167 -14.30 13.65 16.08
N PRO A 168 -14.00 14.93 15.76
CA PRO A 168 -12.90 15.29 14.89
C PRO A 168 -11.52 15.07 15.52
N LYS A 169 -11.40 15.22 16.86
CA LYS A 169 -10.16 14.92 17.59
C LYS A 169 -10.40 13.72 18.51
N SER A 170 -9.76 12.60 18.21
CA SER A 170 -9.76 11.39 19.04
C SER A 170 -8.52 10.57 18.76
N LEU A 171 -7.92 10.01 19.82
CA LEU A 171 -6.82 9.05 19.69
C LEU A 171 -7.31 7.61 19.50
N ILE A 172 -8.61 7.36 19.69
CA ILE A 172 -9.18 6.00 19.59
C ILE A 172 -9.13 5.46 18.15
N PRO A 173 -9.62 6.18 17.10
CA PRO A 173 -9.56 5.67 15.74
C PRO A 173 -8.12 5.41 15.24
N PRO A 174 -7.13 6.31 15.46
CA PRO A 174 -5.73 5.99 15.16
C PRO A 174 -5.24 4.69 15.79
N THR A 175 -5.52 4.44 17.06
CA THR A 175 -5.09 3.21 17.75
C THR A 175 -5.78 1.98 17.18
N ILE A 176 -7.07 2.06 16.86
CA ILE A 176 -7.80 0.97 16.18
C ILE A 176 -7.14 0.69 14.83
N SER A 177 -6.82 1.72 14.03
CA SER A 177 -6.16 1.54 12.74
C SER A 177 -4.82 0.81 12.89
N ALA A 178 -4.02 1.16 13.88
CA ALA A 178 -2.71 0.55 14.11
C ALA A 178 -2.83 -0.93 14.46
N ALA A 179 -3.75 -1.26 15.37
CA ALA A 179 -4.01 -2.64 15.74
C ALA A 179 -4.56 -3.46 14.57
N THR A 180 -5.57 -2.95 13.85
CA THR A 180 -6.17 -3.65 12.71
C THR A 180 -5.15 -3.86 11.60
N ILE A 181 -4.37 -2.84 11.23
CA ILE A 181 -3.37 -2.96 10.16
C ILE A 181 -2.25 -3.91 10.58
N LEU A 182 -1.81 -3.90 11.84
CA LEU A 182 -0.83 -4.87 12.32
C LEU A 182 -1.34 -6.31 12.16
N ILE A 183 -2.59 -6.57 12.55
CA ILE A 183 -3.23 -7.88 12.39
C ILE A 183 -3.34 -8.24 10.91
N THR A 184 -3.85 -7.35 10.06
CA THR A 184 -4.00 -7.57 8.62
C THR A 184 -2.65 -7.84 7.96
N THR A 185 -1.60 -7.10 8.31
CA THR A 185 -0.24 -7.28 7.78
C THR A 185 0.33 -8.63 8.20
N THR A 186 0.17 -9.00 9.47
CA THR A 186 0.62 -10.30 9.99
C THR A 186 -0.10 -11.45 9.27
N LEU A 187 -1.44 -11.37 9.15
CA LEU A 187 -2.22 -12.37 8.43
C LEU A 187 -1.85 -12.44 6.95
N SER A 188 -1.54 -11.31 6.31
CA SER A 188 -1.06 -11.26 4.93
C SER A 188 0.20 -12.11 4.78
N TYR A 189 1.21 -11.92 5.64
CA TYR A 189 2.44 -12.71 5.59
C TYR A 189 2.21 -14.19 5.90
N ILE A 190 1.33 -14.53 6.85
CA ILE A 190 1.02 -15.93 7.18
C ILE A 190 0.31 -16.63 6.03
N TRP A 191 -0.75 -16.04 5.48
CA TRP A 191 -1.57 -16.67 4.44
C TRP A 191 -0.94 -16.61 3.04
N MET A 192 -0.08 -15.62 2.81
CA MET A 192 0.52 -15.36 1.50
C MET A 192 2.03 -15.55 1.50
N TRP A 193 2.55 -16.34 2.44
CA TRP A 193 3.99 -16.63 2.56
C TRP A 193 4.59 -17.09 1.23
N GLU A 194 3.95 -18.08 0.58
CA GLU A 194 4.40 -18.60 -0.71
C GLU A 194 4.32 -17.56 -1.83
N PHE A 195 3.35 -16.65 -1.76
CA PHE A 195 3.25 -15.56 -2.73
C PHE A 195 4.46 -14.65 -2.59
N TYR A 196 4.71 -14.12 -1.39
CA TYR A 196 5.83 -13.21 -1.10
C TYR A 196 7.20 -13.84 -1.33
N PHE A 197 7.49 -14.98 -0.70
CA PHE A 197 8.84 -15.56 -0.66
C PHE A 197 9.09 -16.66 -1.69
N GLY A 198 8.03 -17.15 -2.36
CA GLY A 198 8.13 -18.36 -3.19
C GLY A 198 8.03 -19.65 -2.39
N LYS A 199 7.88 -20.78 -3.09
CA LYS A 199 7.93 -22.10 -2.44
C LYS A 199 9.36 -22.35 -1.96
N GLN A 200 9.51 -22.65 -0.67
CA GLN A 200 10.73 -23.26 -0.17
C GLN A 200 10.73 -24.70 -0.68
N SER A 201 11.65 -25.01 -1.58
CA SER A 201 11.90 -26.35 -2.12
C SER A 201 12.35 -27.31 -1.03
#